data_AF-A0A3M3ZGX8-F1
#
_entry.id   AF-A0A3M3ZGX8-F1
#
_cell.length_a   1.000
_cell.length_b   1.000
_cell.length_c   1.000
_cell.angle_alpha   90.00
_cell.angle_beta   90.00
_cell.angle_gamma   90.00
#
_symmetry.space_group_name_H-M   'P 1'
#
loop_
_entity.id
_entity.type
_entity.pdbx_description
1 polymer ?
#
loop_
_entity_poly.entity_id
_entity_poly.type
_entity_poly.pdbx_seq_one_letter_code
_entity_poly.pdbx_strand_id
1 'polypeptide(L)' 'MTKDELRAELERQEQRFKDVYGGEITTYAAQPEPERKPWRKRASLLDQAFKQELQKMEEGLKEEP' A
#
# COMPACT_ATOMS: atom_id res chain seq x y z
N MET A 1 16.56 25.17 17.49
CA MET A 1 15.91 24.40 16.42
C MET A 1 14.74 23.65 17.02
N THR A 2 13.67 24.39 17.26
CA THR A 2 12.37 23.80 17.56
C THR A 2 11.72 23.36 16.24
N LYS A 3 10.76 22.44 16.34
CA LYS A 3 10.01 21.95 15.16
C LYS A 3 9.29 23.08 14.43
N ASP A 4 8.88 24.11 15.16
CA ASP A 4 8.13 25.24 14.63
C ASP A 4 9.04 26.21 13.85
N GLU A 5 10.25 26.48 14.36
CA GLU A 5 11.29 27.21 13.63
C GLU A 5 11.64 26.55 12.30
N LEU A 6 11.79 25.22 12.29
CA LEU A 6 12.14 24.46 11.09
C LEU A 6 11.01 24.48 10.05
N ARG A 7 9.74 24.44 10.47
CA ARG A 7 8.61 24.58 9.54
C ARG A 7 8.58 25.96 8.90
N ALA A 8 8.78 27.01 9.69
CA ALA A 8 8.80 28.38 9.19
C ALA A 8 9.95 28.64 8.20
N GLU A 9 11.13 28.06 8.45
CA GLU A 9 12.28 28.16 7.56
C GLU A 9 12.02 27.44 6.22
N LEU A 10 11.46 26.22 6.26
CA LEU A 10 11.10 25.44 5.06
C LEU A 10 10.06 26.15 4.20
N GLU A 11 9.01 26.71 4.82
CA GLU A 11 7.95 27.43 4.11
C GLU A 11 8.50 28.67 3.36
N ARG A 12 9.44 29.39 3.98
CA ARG A 12 10.12 30.53 3.32
C ARG A 12 10.98 30.09 2.14
N GLN A 13 11.66 28.96 2.26
CA GLN A 13 12.46 28.40 1.17
C GLN A 13 11.57 27.94 0.01
N GLU A 14 10.43 27.31 0.32
CA GLU A 14 9.44 26.89 -0.65
C GLU A 14 8.89 28.08 -1.45
N GLN A 15 8.45 29.13 -0.76
CA GLN A 15 7.89 30.33 -1.39
C GLN A 15 8.94 31.05 -2.26
N ARG A 16 10.16 31.21 -1.74
CA ARG A 16 11.25 31.82 -2.50
C ARG A 16 11.61 31.02 -3.75
N PHE A 17 11.59 29.70 -3.67
CA PHE A 17 11.92 28.84 -4.82
C PHE A 17 10.85 28.95 -5.92
N LYS A 18 9.57 29.00 -5.55
CA LYS A 18 8.45 29.22 -6.48
C LYS A 18 8.53 30.61 -7.14
N ASP A 19 8.71 31.65 -6.34
CA ASP A 19 8.61 33.04 -6.84
C ASP A 19 9.85 33.49 -7.62
N VAL A 20 11.05 33.06 -7.21
CA VAL A 20 12.31 33.54 -7.81
C VAL A 20 12.77 32.66 -8.97
N TYR A 21 12.63 31.35 -8.85
CA TYR A 21 13.18 30.39 -9.82
C TYR A 21 12.10 29.73 -10.68
N GLY A 22 10.81 29.96 -10.39
CA GLY A 22 9.70 29.37 -11.13
C GLY A 22 9.72 27.84 -11.11
N GLY A 23 10.40 27.24 -10.13
CA GLY A 23 10.62 25.80 -10.08
C GLY A 23 9.40 25.05 -9.57
N GLU A 24 9.11 23.91 -10.21
CA GLU A 24 8.06 23.00 -9.74
C GLU A 24 8.55 22.21 -8.52
N ILE A 25 7.77 22.24 -7.44
CA ILE A 25 8.09 21.53 -6.20
C ILE A 25 7.44 20.15 -6.25
N THR A 26 8.26 19.12 -6.29
CA THR A 26 7.79 17.72 -6.21
C THR A 26 7.62 17.34 -4.74
N THR A 27 6.39 17.39 -4.24
CA THR A 27 6.06 16.89 -2.90
C THR A 27 5.99 15.37 -2.93
N TYR A 28 6.99 14.70 -2.33
CA TYR A 28 6.97 13.26 -2.13
C TYR A 28 6.04 12.87 -0.98
N ALA A 29 4.74 13.00 -1.19
CA ALA A 29 3.74 12.42 -0.31
C ALA A 29 3.57 10.93 -0.62
N ALA A 30 3.33 10.11 0.40
CA ALA A 30 2.91 8.73 0.18
C ALA A 30 1.59 8.72 -0.61
N GLN A 31 1.48 7.85 -1.62
CA GLN A 31 0.20 7.70 -2.33
C GLN A 31 -0.86 7.20 -1.35
N PRO A 32 -2.07 7.78 -1.37
CA PRO A 32 -3.16 7.28 -0.54
C PRO A 32 -3.47 5.82 -0.91
N GLU A 33 -3.92 5.03 0.05
CA GLU A 33 -4.38 3.68 -0.23
C GLU A 33 -5.51 3.72 -1.26
N PRO A 34 -5.54 2.77 -2.22
CA PRO A 34 -6.57 2.75 -3.24
C PRO A 34 -7.97 2.63 -2.61
N GLU A 35 -8.89 3.50 -3.02
CA GLU A 35 -10.26 3.57 -2.48
C GLU A 35 -11.04 2.24 -2.58
N ARG A 36 -10.66 1.40 -3.54
CA ARG A 36 -11.28 0.10 -3.79
C ARG A 36 -10.27 -1.01 -3.64
N LYS A 37 -10.68 -2.08 -2.94
CA LYS A 37 -9.89 -3.30 -2.85
C LYS A 37 -9.53 -3.79 -4.27
N PRO A 38 -8.29 -4.24 -4.50
CA PRO A 38 -7.89 -4.82 -5.78
C PRO A 38 -8.88 -5.90 -6.21
N TRP A 39 -9.25 -5.92 -7.49
CA TRP A 39 -10.14 -6.95 -8.02
C TRP A 39 -9.56 -8.34 -7.72
N ARG A 40 -10.30 -9.13 -6.93
CA ARG A 40 -9.93 -10.51 -6.66
C ARG A 40 -10.63 -11.42 -7.67
N LYS A 41 -9.86 -12.28 -8.34
CA LYS A 41 -10.42 -13.34 -9.18
C LYS A 41 -11.30 -14.25 -8.32
N ARG A 42 -12.51 -14.55 -8.80
CA ARG A 42 -13.33 -15.61 -8.19
C ARG A 42 -12.62 -16.95 -8.39
N ALA A 43 -12.64 -17.80 -7.37
CA ALA A 43 -12.06 -19.13 -7.46
C ALA A 43 -12.74 -19.92 -8.59
N SER A 44 -11.93 -20.51 -9.47
CA SER A 44 -12.40 -21.40 -10.52
C SER A 44 -12.98 -22.68 -9.93
N LEU A 45 -13.78 -23.42 -10.72
CA LEU A 45 -14.26 -24.76 -10.32
C LEU A 45 -13.09 -25.69 -9.98
N LEU A 46 -11.99 -25.59 -10.75
CA LEU A 46 -10.77 -26.36 -10.50
C LEU A 46 -10.11 -25.97 -9.18
N ASP A 47 -10.11 -24.68 -8.82
CA ASP A 47 -9.56 -24.22 -7.54
C ASP A 47 -10.40 -24.73 -6.36
N GLN A 48 -11.71 -24.88 -6.54
CA GLN A 48 -12.59 -25.43 -5.52
C GLN A 48 -12.36 -26.93 -5.33
N ALA A 49 -12.26 -27.69 -6.43
CA ALA A 49 -11.96 -29.12 -6.37
C ALA A 49 -10.58 -29.39 -5.74
N PHE A 50 -9.57 -28.59 -6.09
CA PHE A 50 -8.24 -28.70 -5.51
C PHE A 50 -8.24 -28.44 -4.00
N LYS A 51 -8.98 -27.43 -3.53
CA LYS A 51 -9.13 -27.17 -2.10
C LYS A 51 -9.83 -28.31 -1.36
N GLN A 52 -10.83 -28.94 -1.99
CA GLN A 52 -11.52 -30.09 -1.40
C GLN A 52 -10.58 -31.31 -1.30
N GLU A 53 -9.75 -31.56 -2.31
CA GLU A 53 -8.74 -32.63 -2.24
C GLU A 53 -7.69 -32.38 -1.15
N LEU A 54 -7.20 -31.15 -1.02
CA LEU A 54 -6.30 -30.78 0.07
C LEU A 54 -6.93 -31.02 1.45
N GLN A 55 -8.21 -30.68 1.62
CA GLN A 55 -8.94 -30.93 2.88
C GLN A 55 -9.02 -32.43 3.21
N LYS A 56 -9.35 -33.28 2.23
CA LYS A 56 -9.40 -34.74 2.44
C LYS A 56 -8.03 -35.32 2.83
N MET A 57 -6.97 -34.83 2.18
CA MET A 57 -5.60 -35.25 2.51
C MET A 57 -5.20 -34.82 3.92
N GLU A 58 -5.55 -33.59 4.34
CA GLU A 58 -5.31 -33.10 5.70
C GLU A 58 -6.10 -33.88 6.75
N GLU A 59 -7.35 -34.26 6.46
CA GLU A 59 -8.17 -35.09 7.35
C GLU A 59 -7.57 -36.50 7.49
N GLY A 60 -7.18 -37.14 6.38
CA GLY A 60 -6.52 -38.44 6.41
C GLY A 60 -5.18 -38.42 7.18
N LEU A 61 -4.39 -37.35 7.04
CA LEU A 61 -3.15 -37.18 7.79
C LEU A 61 -3.36 -36.94 9.29
N LYS A 62 -4.52 -36.40 9.69
CA LYS A 62 -4.89 -36.23 11.10
C LYS A 62 -5.51 -37.48 11.72
N GLU A 63 -6.11 -38.34 10.90
CA GLU A 63 -6.66 -39.64 11.32
C GLU A 63 -5.59 -40.73 11.43
N GLU A 64 -4.43 -40.60 10.76
CA GLU A 64 -3.27 -41.44 11.02
C GLU A 64 -2.53 -40.97 12.30
N PRO A 65 -2.32 -41.85 13.31
CA PRO A 65 -1.71 -41.50 14.60
C PRO A 65 -0.17 -41.37 14.58
#